data_AF-A0A0F9JR03-F1
#
_entry.id   AF-A0A0F9JR03-F1
#
_cell.length_a   1.000
_cell.length_b   1.000
_cell.length_c   1.000
_cell.angle_alpha   90.00
_cell.angle_beta   90.00
_cell.angle_gamma   90.00
#
_symmetry.space_group_name_H-M   'P 1'
#
loop_
_entity.id
_entity.type
_entity.pdbx_description
1 polymer ?
#
loop_
_entity_poly.entity_id
_entity_poly.type
_entity_poly.pdbx_seq_one_letter_code
_entity_poly.pdbx_strand_id
1 'polypeptide(L)'
;MTEYTQVTTNLTAMTQTMFELARGRNLEMYYDGELRQQNLDAVVIEGSRGMRIGKEKAKQKIDAIVAMAMACQAAWDGAGITSLPESQPVQQSTWMGSTASIIDLDDSPRSVKSKWRI
;
A
#
# COMPACT_ATOMS: atom_id res chain seq x y z
N MET A 1 -14.25 -4.34 -1.21
CA MET A 1 -13.28 -5.45 -1.16
C MET A 1 -13.59 -6.34 -2.34
N THR A 2 -12.68 -6.44 -3.31
CA THR A 2 -12.86 -7.27 -4.52
C THR A 2 -12.17 -8.61 -4.29
N GLU A 3 -12.83 -9.71 -4.64
CA GLU A 3 -12.25 -11.05 -4.50
C GLU A 3 -11.14 -11.28 -5.52
N TYR A 4 -10.03 -11.90 -5.10
CA TYR A 4 -8.95 -12.30 -6.00
C TYR A 4 -9.18 -13.72 -6.49
N THR A 5 -9.69 -13.86 -7.71
CA THR A 5 -10.00 -15.18 -8.29
C THR A 5 -8.75 -16.04 -8.41
N GLN A 6 -8.75 -17.22 -7.80
CA GLN A 6 -7.62 -18.16 -7.79
C GLN A 6 -7.52 -18.99 -9.09
N VAL A 7 -7.35 -18.31 -10.22
CA VAL A 7 -7.05 -18.94 -11.52
C VAL A 7 -5.57 -18.87 -11.85
N THR A 8 -5.06 -19.81 -12.64
CA THR A 8 -3.63 -19.95 -12.97
C THR A 8 -2.99 -18.66 -13.45
N THR A 9 -3.68 -17.88 -14.29
CA THR A 9 -3.18 -16.60 -14.81
C THR A 9 -2.90 -15.60 -13.69
N ASN A 10 -3.85 -15.45 -12.77
CA ASN A 10 -3.75 -14.56 -11.61
C ASN A 10 -2.63 -15.03 -10.67
N LEU A 11 -2.61 -16.33 -10.35
CA LEU A 11 -1.57 -16.92 -9.50
C LEU A 11 -0.18 -16.71 -10.10
N THR A 12 -0.04 -16.80 -11.42
CA THR A 12 1.22 -16.55 -12.12
C THR A 12 1.61 -15.07 -12.06
N ALA A 13 0.67 -14.16 -12.31
CA ALA A 13 0.92 -12.72 -12.25
C ALA A 13 1.40 -12.28 -10.86
N MET A 14 0.68 -12.64 -9.79
CA MET A 14 1.09 -12.26 -8.43
C MET A 14 2.45 -12.88 -8.03
N THR A 15 2.71 -14.12 -8.47
CA THR A 15 3.98 -14.80 -8.19
C THR A 15 5.14 -14.10 -8.88
N GLN A 16 4.96 -13.71 -10.15
CA GLN A 16 5.97 -12.97 -10.91
C GLN A 16 6.25 -11.60 -10.27
N THR A 17 5.20 -10.84 -9.95
CA THR A 17 5.35 -9.53 -9.31
C THR A 17 6.12 -9.62 -8.00
N MET A 18 5.76 -10.58 -7.14
CA MET A 18 6.49 -10.78 -5.89
C MET A 18 7.95 -11.19 -6.13
N PHE A 19 8.20 -12.07 -7.10
CA PHE A 19 9.55 -12.51 -7.45
C PHE A 19 10.43 -11.35 -7.93
N GLU A 20 9.91 -10.48 -8.79
CA GLU A 20 10.64 -9.30 -9.27
C GLU A 20 10.90 -8.28 -8.14
N LEU A 21 9.93 -8.05 -7.25
CA LEU A 21 10.13 -7.18 -6.08
C LEU A 21 11.21 -7.73 -5.13
N ALA A 22 11.21 -9.04 -4.89
CA ALA A 22 12.22 -9.69 -4.06
C ALA A 22 13.61 -9.62 -4.72
N ARG A 23 13.71 -9.93 -6.01
CA ARG A 23 14.96 -9.88 -6.78
C ARG A 23 15.50 -8.45 -6.90
N GLY A 24 14.61 -7.48 -7.11
CA GLY A 24 14.93 -6.06 -7.20
C GLY A 24 15.26 -5.42 -5.86
N ARG A 25 15.15 -6.15 -4.74
CA ARG A 25 15.32 -5.63 -3.37
C ARG A 25 14.37 -4.47 -3.05
N ASN A 26 13.18 -4.49 -3.64
CA ASN A 26 12.12 -3.50 -3.46
C ASN A 26 11.05 -3.97 -2.46
N LEU A 27 11.34 -5.01 -1.69
CA LEU A 27 10.44 -5.61 -0.72
C LEU A 27 10.99 -5.43 0.69
N GLU A 28 10.23 -4.75 1.54
CA GLU A 28 10.51 -4.60 2.97
C GLU A 28 9.36 -5.25 3.76
N MET A 29 9.72 -6.15 4.68
CA MET A 29 8.77 -6.88 5.52
C MET A 29 8.89 -6.40 6.96
N TYR A 30 7.78 -6.44 7.69
CA TYR A 30 7.80 -6.21 9.13
C TYR A 30 8.68 -7.24 9.84
N TYR A 31 9.35 -6.80 10.91
CA TYR A 31 10.14 -7.69 11.74
C TYR A 31 9.22 -8.54 12.64
N ASP A 32 8.82 -9.69 12.12
CA ASP A 32 8.02 -10.69 12.81
C ASP A 32 8.58 -12.09 12.54
N GLY A 33 8.70 -12.90 13.59
CA GLY A 33 9.30 -14.23 13.50
C GLY A 33 8.44 -15.22 12.73
N GLU A 34 7.12 -15.13 12.86
CA GLU A 34 6.19 -15.98 12.11
C GLU A 34 6.20 -15.59 10.64
N LEU A 35 6.13 -14.30 10.32
CA LEU A 35 6.19 -13.82 8.93
C LEU A 35 7.49 -14.25 8.24
N ARG A 36 8.62 -14.14 8.94
CA ARG A 36 9.91 -14.61 8.44
C ARG A 36 9.92 -16.12 8.19
N GLN A 37 9.33 -16.91 9.08
CA GLN A 37 9.24 -18.36 8.90
C GLN A 37 8.36 -18.71 7.69
N GLN A 38 7.20 -18.07 7.55
CA GLN A 38 6.31 -18.27 6.41
C GLN A 38 7.00 -17.91 5.09
N ASN A 39 7.84 -16.86 5.08
CA ASN A 39 8.64 -16.49 3.91
C ASN A 39 9.68 -17.56 3.53
N LEU A 40 10.30 -18.22 4.51
CA LEU A 40 11.25 -19.30 4.27
C LEU A 40 10.57 -20.61 3.80
N ASP A 41 9.34 -20.84 4.26
CA ASP A 41 8.54 -22.00 3.89
C ASP A 41 7.89 -21.87 2.49
N ALA A 42 7.77 -20.64 1.98
CA ALA A 42 7.18 -20.33 0.70
C ALA A 42 8.16 -20.62 -0.45
N VAL A 43 7.71 -21.40 -1.42
CA VAL A 43 8.51 -21.77 -2.61
C VAL A 43 7.73 -21.48 -3.88
N VAL A 44 8.44 -21.09 -4.93
CA VAL A 44 7.84 -20.99 -6.26
C VAL A 44 7.82 -22.37 -6.89
N ILE A 45 6.63 -22.80 -7.33
CA ILE A 45 6.41 -24.06 -8.03
C ILE A 45 6.12 -23.71 -9.49
N GLU A 46 7.06 -24.07 -10.36
CA GLU A 46 6.90 -23.96 -11.80
C GLU A 46 6.11 -25.17 -12.32
N GLY A 47 5.04 -24.90 -13.05
CA GLY A 47 4.24 -25.88 -13.77
C GLY A 47 4.25 -25.63 -15.27
N SER A 48 3.64 -26.54 -16.03
CA SER A 48 3.59 -26.45 -17.50
C SER A 48 2.83 -25.24 -18.06
N ARG A 49 2.01 -24.58 -17.24
CA ARG A 49 1.15 -23.44 -17.66
C ARG A 49 1.40 -22.16 -16.86
N GLY A 50 2.47 -22.11 -16.06
CA GLY A 50 2.77 -20.96 -15.23
C GLY A 50 3.38 -21.34 -13.88
N MET A 51 3.56 -20.34 -13.04
CA MET A 51 4.20 -20.45 -11.73
C MET A 51 3.21 -20.11 -10.64
N ARG A 52 3.38 -20.69 -9.45
CA ARG A 52 2.59 -20.33 -8.27
C ARG A 52 3.42 -20.39 -7.01
N ILE A 53 3.05 -19.61 -6.01
CA ILE A 53 3.56 -19.75 -4.65
C ILE A 53 2.93 -21.01 -4.02
N GLY A 54 3.77 -21.85 -3.45
CA GLY A 54 3.40 -23.07 -2.74
C GLY A 54 4.22 -23.25 -1.47
N LYS A 55 4.03 -24.39 -0.81
CA LYS A 55 4.70 -24.76 0.43
C LYS A 55 5.78 -25.78 0.12
N GLU A 56 6.93 -25.70 0.79
CA GLU A 56 7.94 -26.77 0.72
C GLU A 56 7.41 -28.07 1.35
N LYS A 57 6.71 -27.95 2.49
CA LYS A 57 6.12 -29.06 3.24
C LYS A 57 4.65 -28.78 3.53
N ALA A 58 3.82 -29.82 3.48
CA ALA A 58 2.36 -29.69 3.64
C ALA A 58 1.91 -29.01 4.94
N LYS A 59 2.68 -29.16 6.03
CA LYS A 59 2.35 -28.60 7.36
C LYS A 59 2.66 -27.11 7.52
N GLN A 60 3.43 -26.53 6.61
CA GLN A 60 3.83 -25.12 6.72
C GLN A 60 2.63 -24.19 6.44
N LYS A 61 2.70 -22.98 6.99
CA LYS A 61 1.74 -21.90 6.73
C LYS A 61 2.41 -20.86 5.84
N ILE A 62 1.70 -20.42 4.80
CA ILE A 62 2.22 -19.41 3.86
C ILE A 62 1.18 -18.33 3.58
N ASP A 63 0.09 -18.30 4.36
CA ASP A 63 -1.08 -17.49 4.05
C ASP A 63 -0.75 -16.00 4.10
N ALA A 64 0.17 -15.58 4.99
CA ALA A 64 0.64 -14.21 5.06
C ALA A 64 1.44 -13.80 3.81
N ILE A 65 2.24 -14.73 3.27
CA ILE A 65 3.02 -14.50 2.05
C ILE A 65 2.12 -14.45 0.81
N VAL A 66 1.12 -15.33 0.74
CA VAL A 66 0.12 -15.31 -0.34
C VAL A 66 -0.70 -14.02 -0.28
N ALA A 67 -1.12 -13.58 0.91
CA ALA A 67 -1.79 -12.30 1.11
C ALA A 67 -0.92 -11.11 0.67
N MET A 68 0.37 -11.12 1.02
CA MET A 68 1.33 -10.11 0.59
C MET A 68 1.49 -10.10 -0.94
N ALA A 69 1.62 -11.26 -1.59
CA ALA A 69 1.73 -11.34 -3.04
C ALA A 69 0.49 -10.74 -3.75
N MET A 70 -0.71 -11.04 -3.25
CA MET A 70 -1.95 -10.44 -3.76
C MET A 70 -1.98 -8.92 -3.55
N ALA A 71 -1.50 -8.44 -2.40
CA ALA A 71 -1.39 -7.01 -2.13
C ALA A 71 -0.38 -6.31 -3.06
N CYS A 72 0.78 -6.93 -3.31
CA CYS A 72 1.78 -6.44 -4.25
C CYS A 72 1.23 -6.37 -5.67
N GLN A 73 0.49 -7.39 -6.11
CA GLN A 73 -0.15 -7.39 -7.42
C GLN A 73 -1.18 -6.28 -7.55
N ALA A 74 -2.05 -6.11 -6.55
CA ALA A 74 -3.03 -5.03 -6.54
C ALA A 74 -2.37 -3.65 -6.55
N ALA A 75 -1.25 -3.48 -5.83
CA ALA A 75 -0.47 -2.26 -5.85
C ALA A 75 0.19 -2.03 -7.21
N TRP A 76 0.69 -3.06 -7.88
CA TRP A 76 1.27 -2.97 -9.22
C TRP A 76 0.23 -2.59 -10.27
N ASP A 77 -0.94 -3.22 -10.23
CA ASP A 77 -2.06 -2.91 -11.12
C ASP A 77 -2.61 -1.49 -10.86
N GLY A 78 -2.60 -1.06 -9.59
CA GLY A 78 -2.99 0.29 -9.17
C GLY A 78 -1.92 1.37 -9.36
N ALA A 79 -0.64 1.01 -9.51
CA ALA A 79 0.46 1.98 -9.68
C ALA A 79 0.33 2.79 -10.98
N GLY A 80 -0.42 2.28 -11.97
CA GLY A 80 -0.80 3.02 -13.18
C GLY A 80 -1.90 4.07 -12.97
N ILE A 81 -2.55 4.10 -11.80
CA ILE A 81 -3.66 5.00 -11.44
C ILE A 81 -3.42 5.60 -10.05
N THR A 82 -2.32 6.34 -9.88
CA THR A 82 -2.28 7.40 -8.86
C THR A 82 -2.86 8.67 -9.46
N SER A 83 -4.15 8.65 -9.82
CA SER A 83 -4.93 9.87 -9.68
C SER A 83 -5.25 9.95 -8.19
N LEU A 84 -4.45 10.70 -7.43
CA LEU A 84 -4.91 11.21 -6.15
C LEU A 84 -6.33 11.76 -6.39
N PRO A 85 -7.34 11.41 -5.56
CA PRO A 85 -8.63 12.06 -5.72
C PRO A 85 -8.36 13.55 -5.65
N GLU A 86 -8.65 14.25 -6.75
CA GLU A 86 -8.71 15.71 -6.80
C GLU A 86 -9.35 16.13 -5.48
N SER A 87 -8.57 16.75 -4.59
CA SER A 87 -9.09 17.27 -3.35
C SER A 87 -10.29 18.13 -3.74
N GLN A 88 -11.51 17.69 -3.41
CA GLN A 88 -12.68 18.49 -3.76
C GLN A 88 -12.38 19.90 -3.26
N PRO A 89 -12.47 20.93 -4.13
CA PRO A 89 -12.22 22.29 -3.67
C PRO A 89 -13.14 22.48 -2.48
N VAL A 90 -12.55 22.82 -1.32
CA VAL A 90 -13.32 23.17 -0.13
C VAL A 90 -14.34 24.18 -0.61
N GLN A 91 -15.61 23.76 -0.67
CA GLN A 91 -16.72 24.66 -0.91
C GLN A 91 -16.65 25.64 0.24
N GLN A 92 -16.10 26.84 -0.02
CA GLN A 92 -16.23 27.95 0.89
C GLN A 92 -17.73 28.10 1.06
N SER A 93 -18.24 27.69 2.21
CA SER A 93 -19.60 28.03 2.58
C SER A 93 -19.62 29.54 2.68
N THR A 94 -20.17 30.16 1.64
CA THR A 94 -20.62 31.55 1.68
C THR A 94 -21.62 31.64 2.82
N TRP A 95 -21.13 31.99 4.00
CA TRP A 95 -21.98 32.42 5.09
C TRP A 95 -22.65 33.70 4.63
N MET A 96 -23.96 33.61 4.37
CA MET A 96 -24.82 34.77 4.22
C MET A 96 -24.65 35.67 5.44
N GLY A 97 -24.09 36.86 5.20
CA GLY A 97 -24.11 37.99 6.14
C GLY A 97 -22.81 38.21 6.91
N SER A 98 -21.84 38.89 6.27
CA SER A 98 -21.20 40.08 6.86
C SER A 98 -20.20 40.65 5.85
N THR A 99 -20.50 41.84 5.33
CA THR A 99 -19.57 42.66 4.55
C THR A 99 -18.58 43.31 5.50
N ALA A 100 -17.40 42.71 5.68
CA ALA A 100 -16.25 43.43 6.24
C ALA A 100 -15.02 43.14 5.37
N SER A 101 -14.52 44.20 4.76
CA SER A 101 -13.51 44.27 3.71
C SER A 101 -12.12 43.78 4.13
N ILE A 102 -11.42 43.20 3.14
CA ILE A 102 -10.14 42.46 3.15
C ILE A 102 -8.89 43.36 3.23
N ILE A 103 -8.96 44.56 3.80
CA ILE A 103 -7.82 45.50 3.75
C ILE A 103 -7.61 46.10 5.14
N ASP A 104 -6.76 45.45 5.94
CA ASP A 104 -5.97 46.05 7.04
C ASP A 104 -5.13 44.96 7.74
N LEU A 105 -4.07 44.50 7.08
CA LEU A 105 -2.98 43.76 7.73
C LEU A 105 -1.67 44.49 7.43
N ASP A 106 -1.58 45.66 8.07
CA ASP A 106 -0.31 46.35 8.34
C ASP A 106 0.41 45.68 9.54
N ASP A 107 1.69 45.96 9.55
CA ASP A 107 2.88 45.46 10.21
C ASP A 107 2.89 45.21 11.75
N SER A 108 3.71 44.20 12.11
CA SER A 108 4.48 44.03 13.37
C SER A 108 3.86 43.42 14.65
N PRO A 109 4.64 42.75 15.54
CA PRO A 109 5.69 41.75 15.34
C PRO A 109 5.43 40.43 16.08
N ARG A 110 6.20 39.39 15.68
CA ARG A 110 6.27 38.06 16.28
C ARG A 110 6.47 38.08 17.80
N SER A 111 5.55 37.49 18.56
CA SER A 111 5.78 37.02 19.94
C SER A 111 5.69 35.49 19.98
N VAL A 112 6.86 34.85 19.95
CA VAL A 112 7.01 33.41 20.14
C VAL A 112 6.81 33.10 21.62
N LYS A 113 5.77 32.33 21.98
CA LYS A 113 5.72 31.62 23.27
C LYS A 113 5.38 30.16 23.07
N SER A 114 6.42 29.37 23.26
CA SER A 114 6.50 27.92 23.33
C SER A 114 5.64 27.34 24.46
N LYS A 115 4.88 26.29 24.15
CA LYS A 115 4.51 25.25 25.13
C LYS A 115 4.16 23.95 24.43
N TRP A 116 5.18 23.16 24.10
CA TRP A 116 5.01 21.73 23.84
C TRP A 116 4.77 21.03 25.17
N ARG A 117 3.74 20.20 25.23
CA ARG A 117 3.46 19.32 26.37
C ARG A 117 3.65 17.88 25.89
N ILE A 118 4.41 17.14 26.70
CA ILE A 118 4.73 15.70 26.59
C ILE A 118 3.44 14.89 26.60
#